data_AF-A0A958F3D0-F1
#
_entry.id   AF-A0A958F3D0-F1
#
_cell.length_a   1.000
_cell.length_b   1.000
_cell.length_c   1.000
_cell.angle_alpha   90.00
_cell.angle_beta   90.00
_cell.angle_gamma   90.00
#
_symmetry.space_group_name_H-M   'P 1'
#
loop_
_entity.id
_entity.type
_entity.pdbx_description
1 polymer ?
#
loop_
_entity_poly.entity_id
_entity_poly.type
_entity_poly.pdbx_seq_one_letter_code
_entity_poly.pdbx_strand_id
1 'polypeptide(L)'
;MRDILIYLLNNEYAEEIRYLFSGHQYQVTIIENLDDVLQACQQDLFDLALVWPASREATGQFIDLLQQNGFQYVPVVAMVDENEPLEPLYDLPLVELIRLPVSKQQFYQIIEQIVQDVEVQSTVVEGVNWQGSVEEYGLIDLIQMLENNGRDAELTLSYTDKSGKVYFREGKLINAQFLTLQGLPALKKMLSWPRGHFQTKQVELESQTDEIGLSNQEILMILVEKLLKQEQLFEGLPDLFEEIIKNPLTQVEGELPPLQHRILNYCESPITVFDLLISLRDSNIDIMLELKIMLQQSLIGRKSEVEAMVREAESQSGFGKFISSLSSMFKKKEDEEESYPYQYQDGNGEHSAPRLEVNPVQLHRQELEKIEQKLEGLS
;
A
#
# COMPACT_ATOMS: atom_id res chain seq x y z
N MET A 1 17.95 5.11 -6.28
CA MET A 1 18.56 4.59 -5.03
C MET A 1 17.94 3.22 -4.84
N ARG A 2 18.72 2.21 -4.49
CA ARG A 2 18.26 0.81 -4.45
C ARG A 2 17.93 0.41 -3.02
N ASP A 3 16.76 -0.15 -2.81
CA ASP A 3 16.31 -0.59 -1.50
C ASP A 3 16.62 -2.09 -1.32
N ILE A 4 17.47 -2.40 -0.34
CA ILE A 4 17.93 -3.76 -0.05
C ILE A 4 17.44 -4.19 1.32
N LEU A 5 16.74 -5.32 1.34
CA LEU A 5 16.35 -6.01 2.56
C LEU A 5 17.45 -7.00 2.96
N ILE A 6 17.86 -7.00 4.21
CA ILE A 6 18.84 -7.97 4.73
C ILE A 6 18.24 -8.70 5.92
N TYR A 7 17.98 -9.99 5.74
CA TYR A 7 17.65 -10.89 6.84
C TYR A 7 18.95 -11.41 7.47
N LEU A 8 19.32 -10.84 8.61
CA LEU A 8 20.59 -11.02 9.29
C LEU A 8 20.45 -12.05 10.42
N LEU A 9 20.99 -13.24 10.20
CA LEU A 9 20.93 -14.34 11.20
C LEU A 9 22.01 -14.23 12.27
N ASN A 10 23.12 -13.54 11.98
CA ASN A 10 24.22 -13.34 12.92
C ASN A 10 24.63 -11.86 12.98
N ASN A 11 24.40 -11.25 14.13
CA ASN A 11 24.65 -9.83 14.39
C ASN A 11 26.16 -9.46 14.34
N GLU A 12 27.06 -10.44 14.37
CA GLU A 12 28.50 -10.19 14.17
C GLU A 12 28.82 -9.52 12.82
N TYR A 13 27.96 -9.71 11.80
CA TYR A 13 28.12 -9.09 10.49
C TYR A 13 27.49 -7.69 10.36
N ALA A 14 26.73 -7.20 11.36
CA ALA A 14 25.94 -5.97 11.22
C ALA A 14 26.79 -4.74 10.89
N GLU A 15 27.91 -4.56 11.59
CA GLU A 15 28.81 -3.42 11.35
C GLU A 15 29.54 -3.53 10.01
N GLU A 16 29.89 -4.74 9.59
CA GLU A 16 30.48 -4.99 8.27
C GLU A 16 29.48 -4.66 7.16
N ILE A 17 28.23 -5.09 7.31
CA ILE A 17 27.13 -4.82 6.37
C ILE A 17 26.89 -3.31 6.28
N ARG A 18 26.77 -2.61 7.42
CA ARG A 18 26.62 -1.15 7.43
C ARG A 18 27.77 -0.45 6.70
N TYR A 19 29.00 -0.90 6.90
CA TYR A 19 30.17 -0.37 6.19
C TYR A 19 30.21 -0.76 4.71
N LEU A 20 29.69 -1.94 4.34
CA LEU A 20 29.52 -2.36 2.96
C LEU A 20 28.46 -1.52 2.25
N PHE A 21 27.48 -0.97 2.95
CA PHE A 21 26.40 -0.20 2.32
C PHE A 21 26.40 1.29 2.62
N SER A 22 27.43 1.84 3.27
CA SER A 22 27.53 3.26 3.65
C SER A 22 27.72 4.26 2.49
N GLY A 23 27.40 3.87 1.24
CA GLY A 23 27.50 4.69 0.04
C GLY A 23 26.13 5.19 -0.44
N HIS A 24 26.11 6.16 -1.37
CA HIS A 24 24.89 6.87 -1.78
C HIS A 24 23.96 6.10 -2.74
N GLN A 25 24.24 4.82 -3.01
CA GLN A 25 23.50 4.06 -4.03
C GLN A 25 22.49 3.08 -3.45
N TYR A 26 22.64 2.69 -2.19
CA TYR A 26 21.77 1.70 -1.53
C TYR A 26 21.18 2.27 -0.24
N GLN A 27 19.90 2.01 -0.04
CA GLN A 27 19.22 2.13 1.25
C GLN A 27 19.02 0.70 1.78
N VAL A 28 19.38 0.47 3.04
CA VAL A 28 19.44 -0.89 3.59
C VAL A 28 18.58 -0.98 4.83
N THR A 29 17.68 -1.96 4.81
CA THR A 29 16.85 -2.36 5.95
C THR A 29 17.37 -3.70 6.48
N ILE A 30 17.94 -3.69 7.68
CA ILE A 30 18.46 -4.90 8.34
C ILE A 30 17.41 -5.41 9.32
N ILE A 31 17.09 -6.69 9.22
CA ILE A 31 16.11 -7.38 10.05
C ILE A 31 16.75 -8.62 10.68
N GLU A 32 16.63 -8.75 11.99
CA GLU A 32 17.19 -9.88 12.75
C GLU A 32 16.15 -10.98 13.02
N ASN A 33 14.85 -10.64 13.07
CA ASN A 33 13.76 -11.59 13.30
C ASN A 33 12.92 -11.77 12.04
N LEU A 34 12.61 -13.03 11.71
CA LEU A 34 11.79 -13.36 10.56
C LEU A 34 10.41 -12.68 10.58
N ASP A 35 9.83 -12.48 11.76
CA ASP A 35 8.50 -11.86 11.92
C ASP A 35 8.47 -10.40 11.47
N ASP A 36 9.60 -9.69 11.58
CA ASP A 36 9.71 -8.26 11.22
C ASP A 36 9.79 -8.06 9.70
N VAL A 37 10.11 -9.13 8.93
CA VAL A 37 10.21 -9.09 7.46
C VAL A 37 8.89 -8.68 6.81
N LEU A 38 7.76 -9.22 7.31
CA LEU A 38 6.45 -8.86 6.78
C LEU A 38 6.14 -7.38 6.97
N GLN A 39 6.45 -6.85 8.15
CA GLN A 39 6.22 -5.44 8.45
C GLN A 39 7.05 -4.56 7.51
N ALA A 40 8.31 -4.90 7.27
CA ALA A 40 9.16 -4.15 6.35
C ALA A 40 8.65 -4.22 4.90
N CYS A 41 8.31 -5.40 4.39
CA CYS A 41 7.78 -5.55 3.03
C CYS A 41 6.39 -4.90 2.83
N GLN A 42 5.64 -4.68 3.91
CA GLN A 42 4.37 -3.94 3.88
C GLN A 42 4.56 -2.42 3.87
N GLN A 43 5.72 -1.94 4.35
CA GLN A 43 6.05 -0.52 4.47
C GLN A 43 6.84 -0.01 3.26
N ASP A 44 7.76 -0.82 2.74
CA ASP A 44 8.71 -0.45 1.71
C ASP A 44 8.80 -1.49 0.58
N LEU A 45 9.24 -1.05 -0.60
CA LEU A 45 9.66 -1.93 -1.69
C LEU A 45 11.13 -2.27 -1.56
N PHE A 46 11.48 -3.50 -1.95
CA PHE A 46 12.87 -3.93 -2.01
C PHE A 46 13.19 -4.42 -3.42
N ASP A 47 14.29 -3.90 -3.96
CA ASP A 47 14.87 -4.36 -5.23
C ASP A 47 15.53 -5.74 -5.07
N LEU A 48 15.95 -6.07 -3.84
CA LEU A 48 16.73 -7.26 -3.54
C LEU A 48 16.62 -7.62 -2.05
N ALA A 49 16.58 -8.92 -1.76
CA ALA A 49 16.75 -9.46 -0.42
C ALA A 49 18.04 -10.29 -0.31
N LEU A 50 18.79 -10.07 0.77
CA LEU A 50 19.94 -10.87 1.14
C LEU A 50 19.63 -11.66 2.41
N VAL A 51 19.92 -12.97 2.42
CA VAL A 51 19.96 -13.75 3.67
C VAL A 51 21.42 -13.93 4.08
N TRP A 52 21.78 -13.44 5.27
CA TRP A 52 23.18 -13.31 5.69
C TRP A 52 23.43 -13.73 7.16
N PRO A 53 24.34 -14.69 7.43
CA PRO A 53 24.75 -15.74 6.51
C PRO A 53 23.55 -16.66 6.20
N ALA A 54 23.52 -17.27 5.03
CA ALA A 54 22.44 -18.14 4.61
C ALA A 54 22.61 -19.55 5.18
N SER A 55 21.50 -20.11 5.67
CA SER A 55 21.36 -21.52 6.04
C SER A 55 20.12 -22.08 5.38
N ARG A 56 20.11 -23.38 5.09
CA ARG A 56 18.99 -24.03 4.38
C ARG A 56 17.65 -23.86 5.08
N GLU A 57 17.63 -23.91 6.40
CA GLU A 57 16.41 -23.77 7.20
C GLU A 57 15.91 -22.33 7.17
N ALA A 58 16.75 -21.37 7.55
CA ALA A 58 16.34 -19.97 7.66
C ALA A 58 16.05 -19.33 6.29
N THR A 59 16.85 -19.63 5.27
CA THR A 59 16.60 -19.14 3.91
C THR A 59 15.31 -19.72 3.34
N GLY A 60 15.02 -21.00 3.62
CA GLY A 60 13.75 -21.61 3.23
C GLY A 60 12.56 -20.94 3.90
N GLN A 61 12.61 -20.73 5.22
CA GLN A 61 11.55 -20.04 5.97
C GLN A 61 11.34 -18.60 5.48
N PHE A 62 12.42 -17.88 5.17
CA PHE A 62 12.36 -16.52 4.61
C PHE A 62 11.66 -16.51 3.25
N ILE A 63 12.03 -17.41 2.34
CA ILE A 63 11.40 -17.52 1.02
C ILE A 63 9.93 -17.91 1.15
N ASP A 64 9.61 -18.91 1.98
CA ASP A 64 8.23 -19.35 2.21
C ASP A 64 7.38 -18.21 2.75
N LEU A 65 7.91 -17.39 3.67
CA LEU A 65 7.26 -16.20 4.20
C LEU A 65 6.95 -15.19 3.09
N LEU A 66 7.93 -14.88 2.24
CA LEU A 66 7.72 -13.97 1.11
C LEU A 66 6.66 -14.53 0.15
N GLN A 67 6.72 -15.81 -0.20
CA GLN A 67 5.78 -16.43 -1.12
C GLN A 67 4.35 -16.46 -0.59
N GLN A 68 4.15 -16.90 0.65
CA GLN A 68 2.84 -17.02 1.26
C GLN A 68 2.15 -15.67 1.46
N ASN A 69 2.93 -14.59 1.57
CA ASN A 69 2.42 -13.23 1.77
C ASN A 69 2.50 -12.36 0.51
N GLY A 70 2.80 -12.95 -0.65
CA GLY A 70 2.76 -12.27 -1.94
C GLY A 70 4.02 -11.50 -2.33
N PHE A 71 5.06 -11.49 -1.50
CA PHE A 71 6.34 -10.81 -1.71
C PHE A 71 7.37 -11.62 -2.50
N GLN A 72 6.96 -12.66 -3.22
CA GLN A 72 7.84 -13.51 -4.05
C GLN A 72 8.56 -12.79 -5.21
N TYR A 73 8.26 -11.49 -5.40
CA TYR A 73 8.96 -10.66 -6.38
C TYR A 73 10.36 -10.26 -5.93
N VAL A 74 10.61 -10.19 -4.62
CA VAL A 74 11.89 -9.75 -4.11
C VAL A 74 12.92 -10.84 -4.45
N PRO A 75 13.89 -10.58 -5.34
CA PRO A 75 14.90 -11.57 -5.67
C PRO A 75 15.70 -11.88 -4.41
N VAL A 76 15.90 -13.17 -4.11
CA VAL A 76 16.59 -13.59 -2.88
C VAL A 76 17.98 -14.12 -3.23
N VAL A 77 18.99 -13.51 -2.62
CA VAL A 77 20.39 -13.94 -2.71
C VAL A 77 20.82 -14.50 -1.36
N ALA A 78 21.46 -15.66 -1.41
CA ALA A 78 21.99 -16.31 -0.22
C ALA A 78 23.50 -16.03 -0.08
N MET A 79 23.89 -15.46 1.05
CA MET A 79 25.29 -15.16 1.39
C MET A 79 25.85 -16.30 2.23
N VAL A 80 26.65 -17.19 1.63
CA VAL A 80 27.03 -18.47 2.25
C VAL A 80 28.47 -18.42 2.76
N ASP A 81 28.68 -18.67 4.05
CA ASP A 81 30.01 -18.77 4.66
C ASP A 81 30.85 -19.88 4.03
N GLU A 82 32.18 -19.75 4.03
CA GLU A 82 33.11 -20.69 3.35
C GLU A 82 32.94 -22.15 3.80
N ASN A 83 32.50 -22.37 5.04
CA ASN A 83 32.43 -23.69 5.68
C ASN A 83 31.07 -24.37 5.52
N GLU A 84 30.05 -23.65 5.07
CA GLU A 84 28.69 -24.18 4.89
C GLU A 84 28.58 -24.94 3.54
N PRO A 85 27.83 -26.06 3.43
CA PRO A 85 27.60 -26.71 2.14
C PRO A 85 26.63 -25.89 1.26
N LEU A 86 26.86 -25.86 -0.05
CA LEU A 86 25.96 -25.16 -1.01
C LEU A 86 24.82 -26.07 -1.48
N GLU A 87 25.07 -27.37 -1.52
CA GLU A 87 24.16 -28.38 -2.07
C GLU A 87 22.74 -28.29 -1.50
N PRO A 88 22.55 -28.04 -0.19
CA PRO A 88 21.21 -27.88 0.36
C PRO A 88 20.45 -26.69 -0.20
N LEU A 89 21.12 -25.60 -0.61
CA LEU A 89 20.47 -24.36 -1.03
C LEU A 89 20.03 -24.37 -2.50
N TYR A 90 20.52 -25.31 -3.31
CA TYR A 90 20.19 -25.39 -4.74
C TYR A 90 18.73 -25.74 -5.03
N ASP A 91 17.99 -26.25 -4.05
CA ASP A 91 16.56 -26.55 -4.19
C ASP A 91 15.65 -25.35 -3.86
N LEU A 92 16.23 -24.26 -3.35
CA LEU A 92 15.51 -23.03 -3.05
C LEU A 92 15.43 -22.12 -4.29
N PRO A 93 14.35 -21.33 -4.45
CA PRO A 93 14.19 -20.39 -5.55
C PRO A 93 15.01 -19.11 -5.32
N LEU A 94 16.33 -19.26 -5.27
CA LEU A 94 17.30 -18.18 -5.14
C LEU A 94 17.69 -17.67 -6.53
N VAL A 95 17.96 -16.37 -6.64
CA VAL A 95 18.51 -15.80 -7.88
C VAL A 95 20.01 -16.00 -7.98
N GLU A 96 20.72 -16.03 -6.84
CA GLU A 96 22.17 -16.22 -6.80
C GLU A 96 22.64 -16.72 -5.41
N LEU A 97 23.77 -17.42 -5.40
CA LEU A 97 24.49 -17.89 -4.21
C LEU A 97 25.88 -17.25 -4.16
N ILE A 98 26.12 -16.38 -3.18
CA ILE A 98 27.43 -15.70 -3.03
C ILE A 98 28.21 -16.35 -1.89
N ARG A 99 29.36 -16.95 -2.21
CA ARG A 99 30.31 -17.46 -1.21
C ARG A 99 31.09 -16.33 -0.55
N LEU A 100 31.17 -16.36 0.77
CA LEU A 100 32.06 -15.51 1.57
C LEU A 100 33.41 -16.22 1.78
N PRO A 101 34.55 -15.48 1.83
CA PRO A 101 34.65 -14.03 1.62
C PRO A 101 34.58 -13.66 0.13
N VAL A 102 33.88 -12.57 -0.18
CA VAL A 102 33.80 -11.98 -1.53
C VAL A 102 34.45 -10.60 -1.52
N SER A 103 35.13 -10.23 -2.62
CA SER A 103 35.66 -8.87 -2.72
C SER A 103 34.53 -7.85 -2.89
N LYS A 104 34.67 -6.64 -2.32
CA LYS A 104 33.66 -5.57 -2.48
C LYS A 104 33.30 -5.31 -3.94
N GLN A 105 34.29 -5.28 -4.83
CA GLN A 105 34.07 -5.05 -6.27
C GLN A 105 33.20 -6.14 -6.89
N GLN A 106 33.49 -7.40 -6.59
CA GLN A 106 32.72 -8.53 -7.10
C GLN A 106 31.31 -8.56 -6.50
N PHE A 107 31.17 -8.24 -5.22
CA PHE A 107 29.86 -8.12 -4.56
C PHE A 107 28.96 -7.14 -5.31
N TYR A 108 29.38 -5.88 -5.48
CA TYR A 108 28.55 -4.90 -6.18
C TYR A 108 28.30 -5.26 -7.64
N GLN A 109 29.26 -5.88 -8.33
CA GLN A 109 29.03 -6.34 -9.72
C GLN A 109 27.90 -7.36 -9.81
N ILE A 110 27.87 -8.33 -8.90
CA ILE A 110 26.80 -9.33 -8.83
C ILE A 110 25.47 -8.66 -8.49
N ILE A 111 25.45 -7.81 -7.45
CA ILE A 111 24.24 -7.11 -7.02
C ILE A 111 23.66 -6.23 -8.13
N GLU A 112 24.49 -5.42 -8.79
CA GLU A 112 24.07 -4.57 -9.91
C GLU A 112 23.55 -5.39 -11.10
N GLN A 113 24.21 -6.51 -11.41
CA GLN A 113 23.76 -7.38 -12.50
C GLN A 113 22.39 -8.00 -12.18
N ILE A 114 22.19 -8.52 -10.96
CA ILE A 114 20.92 -9.10 -10.53
C ILE A 114 19.80 -8.07 -10.63
N VAL A 115 20.03 -6.87 -10.09
CA VAL A 115 19.03 -5.81 -10.09
C VAL A 115 18.73 -5.36 -11.52
N GLN A 116 19.74 -5.21 -12.39
CA GLN A 116 19.53 -4.89 -13.80
C GLN A 116 18.77 -6.00 -14.54
N ASP A 117 19.08 -7.28 -14.29
CA ASP A 117 18.39 -8.40 -14.96
C ASP A 117 16.91 -8.45 -14.53
N VAL A 118 16.62 -8.17 -13.27
CA VAL A 118 15.24 -8.06 -12.74
C VAL A 118 14.52 -6.84 -13.32
N GLU A 119 15.17 -5.68 -13.40
CA GLU A 119 14.61 -4.48 -14.02
C GLU A 119 14.39 -4.61 -15.52
N VAL A 120 15.31 -5.23 -16.25
CA VAL A 120 15.18 -5.46 -17.71
C VAL A 120 14.03 -6.41 -17.98
N GLN A 121 13.80 -7.41 -17.12
CA GLN A 121 12.58 -8.24 -17.18
C GLN A 121 11.31 -7.44 -16.83
N SER A 122 11.43 -6.37 -16.04
CA SER A 122 10.33 -5.49 -15.63
C SER A 122 10.03 -4.35 -16.63
N THR A 123 11.02 -3.95 -17.44
CA THR A 123 10.98 -2.78 -18.34
C THR A 123 10.96 -3.14 -19.83
N VAL A 124 11.29 -4.37 -20.19
CA VAL A 124 11.06 -4.88 -21.55
C VAL A 124 9.58 -5.21 -21.70
N VAL A 125 8.90 -4.30 -22.40
CA VAL A 125 7.64 -4.52 -23.13
C VAL A 125 7.62 -5.96 -23.69
N GLU A 126 6.62 -6.74 -23.26
CA GLU A 126 6.40 -8.19 -23.48
C GLU A 126 6.76 -9.13 -22.30
N GLY A 127 6.17 -8.95 -21.11
CA GLY A 127 6.35 -9.94 -20.04
C GLY A 127 5.53 -9.76 -18.77
N VAL A 128 4.30 -10.28 -18.76
CA VAL A 128 3.68 -11.13 -17.71
C VAL A 128 3.69 -10.76 -16.21
N ASN A 129 4.76 -10.17 -15.66
CA ASN A 129 4.87 -9.81 -14.25
C ASN A 129 5.44 -8.39 -14.12
N TRP A 130 4.63 -7.45 -13.66
CA TRP A 130 4.97 -6.04 -13.51
C TRP A 130 4.71 -5.58 -12.07
N GLN A 131 5.49 -4.64 -11.56
CA GLN A 131 5.33 -4.11 -10.21
C GLN A 131 5.68 -2.63 -10.14
N GLY A 132 5.24 -1.98 -9.08
CA GLY A 132 5.57 -0.58 -8.83
C GLY A 132 4.68 0.03 -7.76
N SER A 133 4.66 1.35 -7.75
CA SER A 133 3.92 2.17 -6.79
C SER A 133 2.54 2.55 -7.35
N VAL A 134 1.51 2.48 -6.51
CA VAL A 134 0.15 2.91 -6.86
C VAL A 134 0.10 4.44 -7.06
N GLU A 135 0.99 5.18 -6.42
CA GLU A 135 1.15 6.63 -6.57
C GLU A 135 1.53 7.04 -8.01
N GLU A 136 2.29 6.19 -8.70
CA GLU A 136 2.81 6.49 -10.04
C GLU A 136 1.79 6.21 -11.16
N TYR A 137 0.95 5.18 -10.99
CA TYR A 137 0.04 4.68 -12.03
C TYR A 137 -1.44 4.77 -11.63
N GLY A 138 -1.80 4.52 -10.36
CA GLY A 138 -3.19 4.43 -9.93
C GLY A 138 -3.97 3.26 -10.56
N LEU A 139 -5.08 2.84 -9.95
CA LEU A 139 -5.80 1.63 -10.39
C LEU A 139 -6.30 1.70 -11.85
N ILE A 140 -6.71 2.87 -12.34
CA ILE A 140 -7.24 3.02 -13.71
C ILE A 140 -6.16 2.72 -14.75
N ASP A 141 -4.96 3.25 -14.60
CA ASP A 141 -3.89 3.04 -15.57
C ASP A 141 -3.41 1.58 -15.53
N LEU A 142 -3.34 0.98 -14.34
CA LEU A 142 -3.04 -0.45 -14.17
C LEU A 142 -4.03 -1.33 -14.93
N ILE A 143 -5.33 -1.02 -14.87
CA ILE A 143 -6.38 -1.75 -15.60
C ILE A 143 -6.15 -1.62 -17.12
N GLN A 144 -5.90 -0.42 -17.62
CA GLN A 144 -5.68 -0.18 -19.06
C GLN A 144 -4.42 -0.88 -19.58
N MET A 145 -3.35 -0.89 -18.78
CA MET A 145 -2.11 -1.59 -19.14
C MET A 145 -2.32 -3.10 -19.26
N LEU A 146 -3.08 -3.70 -18.34
CA LEU A 146 -3.39 -5.14 -18.36
C LEU A 146 -4.37 -5.52 -19.46
N GLU A 147 -5.35 -4.65 -19.76
CA GLU A 147 -6.25 -4.83 -20.91
C GLU A 147 -5.45 -4.96 -22.22
N ASN A 148 -4.49 -4.05 -22.43
CA ASN A 148 -3.67 -4.02 -23.64
C ASN A 148 -2.73 -5.25 -23.79
N ASN A 149 -2.41 -5.93 -22.68
CA ASN A 149 -1.58 -7.16 -22.72
C ASN A 149 -2.37 -8.36 -23.28
N GLY A 150 -3.69 -8.39 -23.06
CA GLY A 150 -4.57 -9.42 -23.64
C GLY A 150 -4.35 -10.83 -23.08
N ARG A 151 -3.73 -10.97 -21.90
CA ARG A 151 -3.47 -12.25 -21.23
C ARG A 151 -4.29 -12.40 -19.96
N ASP A 152 -4.37 -13.63 -19.46
CA ASP A 152 -4.88 -13.90 -18.12
C ASP A 152 -3.91 -13.37 -17.07
N ALA A 153 -4.39 -12.58 -16.12
CA ALA A 153 -3.55 -11.96 -15.10
C ALA A 153 -4.28 -11.72 -13.77
N GLU A 154 -3.51 -11.75 -12.69
CA GLU A 154 -3.89 -11.25 -11.37
C GLU A 154 -3.09 -9.97 -11.11
N LEU A 155 -3.78 -8.88 -10.81
CA LEU A 155 -3.21 -7.65 -10.24
C LEU A 155 -3.48 -7.65 -8.74
N THR A 156 -2.43 -7.63 -7.94
CA THR A 156 -2.51 -7.44 -6.50
C THR A 156 -2.16 -6.00 -6.18
N LEU A 157 -2.99 -5.34 -5.37
CA LEU A 157 -2.69 -4.07 -4.71
C LEU A 157 -2.46 -4.34 -3.22
N SER A 158 -1.46 -3.70 -2.63
CA SER A 158 -1.16 -3.80 -1.21
C SER A 158 -0.86 -2.44 -0.59
N TYR A 159 -1.40 -2.20 0.59
CA TYR A 159 -1.12 -1.03 1.40
C TYR A 159 -1.17 -1.44 2.86
N THR A 160 -0.04 -1.35 3.57
CA THR A 160 0.10 -1.79 4.97
C THR A 160 -0.37 -3.25 5.15
N ASP A 161 -1.37 -3.49 6.00
CA ASP A 161 -1.96 -4.80 6.27
C ASP A 161 -3.08 -5.21 5.28
N LYS A 162 -3.41 -4.34 4.32
CA LYS A 162 -4.53 -4.55 3.40
C LYS A 162 -4.02 -4.97 2.02
N SER A 163 -4.69 -5.96 1.45
CA SER A 163 -4.44 -6.40 0.08
C SER A 163 -5.76 -6.59 -0.66
N GLY A 164 -5.77 -6.18 -1.93
CA GLY A 164 -6.85 -6.42 -2.86
C GLY A 164 -6.35 -7.01 -4.16
N LYS A 165 -7.21 -7.76 -4.84
CA LYS A 165 -6.87 -8.48 -6.06
C LYS A 165 -7.83 -8.11 -7.19
N VAL A 166 -7.34 -8.06 -8.41
CA VAL A 166 -8.12 -7.81 -9.62
C VAL A 166 -7.73 -8.87 -10.64
N TYR A 167 -8.72 -9.47 -11.28
CA TYR A 167 -8.54 -10.62 -12.16
C TYR A 167 -8.93 -10.25 -13.58
N PHE A 168 -8.03 -10.60 -14.51
CA PHE A 168 -8.19 -10.35 -15.93
C PHE A 168 -8.14 -11.68 -16.67
N ARG A 169 -9.10 -11.95 -17.55
CA ARG A 169 -9.07 -13.07 -18.49
C ARG A 169 -8.96 -12.53 -19.90
N GLU A 170 -7.89 -12.88 -20.60
CA GLU A 170 -7.61 -12.39 -21.96
C GLU A 170 -7.71 -10.84 -22.03
N GLY A 171 -7.16 -10.15 -21.02
CA GLY A 171 -7.25 -8.69 -20.88
C GLY A 171 -8.61 -8.15 -20.42
N LYS A 172 -9.68 -8.96 -20.39
CA LYS A 172 -10.98 -8.55 -19.85
C LYS A 172 -10.95 -8.60 -18.33
N LEU A 173 -11.30 -7.51 -17.67
CA LEU A 173 -11.48 -7.46 -16.23
C LEU A 173 -12.75 -8.25 -15.85
N ILE A 174 -12.57 -9.37 -15.14
CA ILE A 174 -13.65 -10.32 -14.83
C ILE A 174 -14.05 -10.31 -13.35
N ASN A 175 -13.15 -9.98 -12.44
CA ASN A 175 -13.43 -10.00 -11.02
C ASN A 175 -12.46 -9.07 -10.26
N ALA A 176 -12.84 -8.70 -9.05
CA ALA A 176 -11.96 -8.06 -8.08
C ALA A 176 -12.36 -8.47 -6.66
N GLN A 177 -11.41 -8.46 -5.73
CA GLN A 177 -11.62 -8.88 -4.35
C GLN A 177 -10.91 -7.91 -3.42
N PHE A 178 -11.61 -7.44 -2.40
CA PHE A 178 -11.02 -6.62 -1.35
C PHE A 178 -11.83 -6.78 -0.06
N LEU A 179 -11.19 -7.25 1.02
CA LEU A 179 -11.87 -7.66 2.25
C LEU A 179 -13.00 -8.67 1.94
N THR A 180 -14.25 -8.31 2.24
CA THR A 180 -15.43 -9.12 1.91
C THR A 180 -16.17 -8.63 0.66
N LEU A 181 -15.62 -7.67 -0.07
CA LEU A 181 -16.18 -7.14 -1.30
C LEU A 181 -15.67 -7.95 -2.49
N GLN A 182 -16.54 -8.16 -3.48
CA GLN A 182 -16.24 -8.87 -4.72
C GLN A 182 -16.76 -8.07 -5.92
N GLY A 183 -16.10 -8.19 -7.08
CA GLY A 183 -16.42 -7.52 -8.32
C GLY A 183 -16.29 -5.98 -8.24
N LEU A 184 -17.23 -5.28 -8.88
CA LEU A 184 -17.20 -3.83 -9.01
C LEU A 184 -17.16 -3.06 -7.67
N PRO A 185 -17.87 -3.47 -6.59
CA PRO A 185 -17.69 -2.89 -5.26
C PRO A 185 -16.24 -2.90 -4.75
N ALA A 186 -15.49 -3.98 -4.99
CA ALA A 186 -14.08 -4.07 -4.57
C ALA A 186 -13.21 -3.07 -5.36
N LEU A 187 -13.40 -2.97 -6.68
CA LEU A 187 -12.72 -1.96 -7.51
C LEU A 187 -13.00 -0.55 -7.04
N LYS A 188 -14.28 -0.22 -6.81
CA LYS A 188 -14.70 1.11 -6.31
C LYS A 188 -14.06 1.46 -4.96
N LYS A 189 -13.69 0.45 -4.17
CA LYS A 189 -13.03 0.63 -2.88
C LYS A 189 -11.54 0.89 -3.03
N MET A 190 -10.88 0.10 -3.88
CA MET A 190 -9.44 0.22 -4.18
C MET A 190 -9.12 1.43 -5.05
N LEU A 191 -10.10 1.95 -5.81
CA LEU A 191 -9.96 3.12 -6.68
C LEU A 191 -9.39 4.35 -5.95
N SER A 192 -9.70 4.51 -4.67
CA SER A 192 -9.30 5.68 -3.88
C SER A 192 -7.97 5.49 -3.15
N TRP A 193 -7.17 4.47 -3.49
CA TRP A 193 -5.87 4.26 -2.86
C TRP A 193 -4.88 5.29 -3.41
N PRO A 194 -4.45 6.29 -2.61
CA PRO A 194 -3.52 7.30 -3.05
C PRO A 194 -2.08 6.80 -3.06
N ARG A 195 -1.81 5.68 -2.36
CA ARG A 195 -0.49 5.07 -2.20
C ARG A 195 -0.57 3.57 -2.00
N GLY A 196 0.56 2.91 -2.21
CA GLY A 196 0.75 1.49 -1.97
C GLY A 196 1.57 0.85 -3.07
N HIS A 197 1.51 -0.46 -3.13
CA HIS A 197 2.26 -1.25 -4.10
C HIS A 197 1.31 -2.05 -4.96
N PHE A 198 1.70 -2.28 -6.20
CA PHE A 198 1.02 -3.22 -7.05
C PHE A 198 1.97 -4.26 -7.61
N GLN A 199 1.41 -5.42 -7.92
CA GLN A 199 2.09 -6.49 -8.63
C GLN A 199 1.12 -7.16 -9.60
N THR A 200 1.58 -7.50 -10.79
CA THR A 200 0.86 -8.32 -11.75
C THR A 200 1.53 -9.69 -11.89
N LYS A 201 0.72 -10.71 -12.13
CA LYS A 201 1.18 -12.08 -12.40
C LYS A 201 0.35 -12.70 -13.52
N GLN A 202 0.96 -13.43 -14.46
CA GLN A 202 0.15 -14.41 -15.22
C GLN A 202 -0.32 -15.49 -14.26
N VAL A 203 -1.58 -15.83 -14.42
CA VAL A 203 -2.20 -16.93 -13.71
C VAL A 203 -3.17 -17.62 -14.67
N GLU A 204 -3.41 -18.91 -14.44
CA GLU A 204 -4.49 -19.62 -15.12
C GLU A 204 -5.79 -19.39 -14.34
N LEU A 205 -6.79 -18.80 -14.99
CA LEU A 205 -8.05 -18.39 -14.35
C LEU A 205 -9.23 -19.31 -14.64
N GLU A 206 -8.97 -20.61 -14.86
CA GLU A 206 -9.99 -21.60 -15.23
C GLU A 206 -11.13 -21.70 -14.20
N SER A 207 -10.86 -21.38 -12.93
CA SER A 207 -11.82 -21.45 -11.82
C SER A 207 -12.50 -20.12 -11.47
N GLN A 208 -12.04 -18.99 -12.01
CA GLN A 208 -12.65 -17.68 -11.71
C GLN A 208 -13.91 -17.46 -12.55
N THR A 209 -14.97 -16.97 -11.94
CA THR A 209 -16.18 -16.53 -12.64
C THR A 209 -16.07 -15.06 -13.03
N ASP A 210 -16.73 -14.69 -14.13
CA ASP A 210 -16.92 -13.28 -14.48
C ASP A 210 -18.02 -12.70 -13.59
N GLU A 211 -17.59 -12.06 -12.50
CA GLU A 211 -18.45 -11.48 -11.46
C GLU A 211 -18.90 -10.06 -11.81
N ILE A 212 -18.23 -9.42 -12.75
CA ILE A 212 -18.51 -8.03 -13.11
C ILE A 212 -19.44 -7.97 -14.31
N GLY A 213 -19.24 -8.84 -15.31
CA GLY A 213 -20.15 -9.00 -16.45
C GLY A 213 -20.20 -7.81 -17.41
N LEU A 214 -19.35 -6.80 -17.22
CA LEU A 214 -19.27 -5.59 -18.04
C LEU A 214 -18.01 -5.62 -18.92
N SER A 215 -18.00 -4.78 -19.96
CA SER A 215 -16.77 -4.50 -20.70
C SER A 215 -15.83 -3.61 -19.88
N ASN A 216 -14.53 -3.67 -20.17
CA ASN A 216 -13.55 -2.80 -19.51
C ASN A 216 -13.90 -1.32 -19.69
N GLN A 217 -14.37 -0.91 -20.88
CA GLN A 217 -14.83 0.46 -21.13
C GLN A 217 -15.98 0.88 -20.22
N GLU A 218 -17.00 0.03 -20.06
CA GLU A 218 -18.12 0.28 -19.14
C GLU A 218 -17.64 0.40 -17.69
N ILE A 219 -16.70 -0.46 -17.27
CA ILE A 219 -16.10 -0.43 -15.93
C ILE A 219 -15.32 0.87 -15.72
N LEU A 220 -14.42 1.21 -16.63
CA LEU A 220 -13.57 2.40 -16.54
C LEU A 220 -14.39 3.68 -16.41
N MET A 221 -15.46 3.81 -17.17
CA MET A 221 -16.36 4.95 -17.07
C MET A 221 -17.04 5.05 -15.69
N ILE A 222 -17.52 3.92 -15.14
CA ILE A 222 -18.08 3.89 -13.79
C ILE A 222 -17.03 4.31 -12.74
N LEU A 223 -15.77 3.88 -12.92
CA LEU A 223 -14.68 4.24 -12.02
C LEU A 223 -14.33 5.73 -12.15
N VAL A 224 -14.25 6.28 -13.35
CA VAL A 224 -13.98 7.72 -13.58
C VAL A 224 -15.07 8.59 -12.98
N GLU A 225 -16.36 8.25 -13.20
CA GLU A 225 -17.47 8.97 -12.59
C GLU A 225 -17.38 8.95 -11.06
N LYS A 226 -17.04 7.79 -10.49
CA LYS A 226 -16.87 7.61 -9.05
C LYS A 226 -15.71 8.46 -8.50
N LEU A 227 -14.58 8.48 -9.21
CA LEU A 227 -13.39 9.25 -8.83
C LEU A 227 -13.69 10.75 -8.81
N LEU A 228 -14.31 11.27 -9.88
CA LEU A 228 -14.72 12.69 -9.96
C LEU A 228 -15.67 13.08 -8.83
N LYS A 229 -16.64 12.20 -8.50
CA LYS A 229 -17.57 12.44 -7.39
C LYS A 229 -16.86 12.42 -6.04
N GLN A 230 -15.83 11.58 -5.86
CA GLN A 230 -15.01 11.58 -4.65
C GLN A 230 -14.19 12.86 -4.52
N GLU A 231 -13.56 13.33 -5.60
CA GLU A 231 -12.81 14.59 -5.60
C GLU A 231 -13.68 15.78 -5.17
N GLN A 232 -14.91 15.87 -5.70
CA GLN A 232 -15.87 16.90 -5.28
C GLN A 232 -16.25 16.79 -3.80
N LEU A 233 -16.38 15.56 -3.29
CA LEU A 233 -16.69 15.33 -1.88
C LEU A 233 -15.47 15.53 -0.98
N PHE A 234 -14.26 15.48 -1.51
CA PHE A 234 -13.04 15.72 -0.74
C PHE A 234 -12.90 17.20 -0.36
N GLU A 235 -13.49 18.11 -1.14
CA GLU A 235 -13.51 19.53 -0.81
C GLU A 235 -14.17 19.77 0.57
N GLY A 236 -13.39 20.29 1.52
CA GLY A 236 -13.84 20.55 2.90
C GLY A 236 -13.69 19.37 3.86
N LEU A 237 -13.11 18.25 3.44
CA LEU A 237 -12.63 17.20 4.36
C LEU A 237 -11.15 17.45 4.76
N PRO A 238 -10.71 16.89 5.90
CA PRO A 238 -9.29 16.76 6.24
C PRO A 238 -8.52 16.02 5.14
N ASP A 239 -7.21 16.25 5.05
CA ASP A 239 -6.36 15.54 4.09
C ASP A 239 -6.44 14.02 4.32
N LEU A 240 -6.17 13.21 3.27
CA LEU A 240 -6.28 11.75 3.33
C LEU A 240 -5.40 11.18 4.45
N PHE A 241 -4.25 11.80 4.71
CA PHE A 241 -3.32 11.38 5.74
C PHE A 241 -3.40 12.21 7.03
N GLU A 242 -4.34 13.15 7.12
CA GLU A 242 -4.58 13.92 8.33
C GLU A 242 -5.34 13.06 9.35
N GLU A 243 -4.86 13.06 10.60
CA GLU A 243 -5.51 12.33 11.70
C GLU A 243 -6.78 13.04 12.17
N ILE A 244 -7.86 12.27 12.24
CA ILE A 244 -9.12 12.67 12.86
C ILE A 244 -9.36 11.86 14.15
N ILE A 245 -10.08 12.46 15.09
CA ILE A 245 -10.43 11.84 16.37
C ILE A 245 -11.82 12.28 16.82
N LYS A 246 -12.48 11.46 17.62
CA LYS A 246 -13.70 11.78 18.34
C LYS A 246 -13.48 12.98 19.25
N ASN A 247 -14.38 13.94 19.20
CA ASN A 247 -14.37 15.08 20.11
C ASN A 247 -15.04 14.70 21.44
N PRO A 248 -14.31 14.61 22.56
CA PRO A 248 -14.88 14.23 23.85
C PRO A 248 -15.74 15.33 24.48
N LEU A 249 -15.67 16.56 23.97
CA LEU A 249 -16.44 17.70 24.48
C LEU A 249 -17.86 17.77 23.89
N THR A 250 -18.12 17.01 22.82
CA THR A 250 -19.42 17.01 22.13
C THR A 250 -20.27 15.84 22.61
N GLN A 251 -21.50 16.14 23.05
CA GLN A 251 -22.46 15.10 23.41
C GLN A 251 -23.24 14.65 22.16
N VAL A 252 -23.39 13.34 22.02
CA VAL A 252 -24.25 12.75 21.00
C VAL A 252 -25.70 12.96 21.41
N GLU A 253 -26.44 13.77 20.64
CA GLU A 253 -27.88 13.94 20.84
C GLU A 253 -28.66 12.89 20.05
N GLY A 254 -29.35 11.98 20.75
CA GLY A 254 -30.20 10.96 20.13
C GLY A 254 -29.45 9.72 19.62
N GLU A 255 -30.13 8.93 18.77
CA GLU A 255 -29.54 7.75 18.15
C GLU A 255 -28.78 8.12 16.87
N LEU A 256 -27.52 7.70 16.79
CA LEU A 256 -26.72 7.87 15.58
C LEU A 256 -27.12 6.85 14.51
N PRO A 257 -27.19 7.25 13.23
CA PRO A 257 -27.22 6.34 12.10
C PRO A 257 -26.12 5.25 12.20
N PRO A 258 -26.38 4.02 11.71
CA PRO A 258 -25.44 2.91 11.87
C PRO A 258 -24.02 3.17 11.32
N LEU A 259 -23.89 3.90 10.21
CA LEU A 259 -22.59 4.24 9.63
C LEU A 259 -21.85 5.27 10.49
N GLN A 260 -22.53 6.31 10.97
CA GLN A 260 -21.95 7.29 11.89
C GLN A 260 -21.47 6.62 13.19
N HIS A 261 -22.23 5.66 13.72
CA HIS A 261 -21.80 4.89 14.88
C HIS A 261 -20.51 4.09 14.59
N ARG A 262 -20.39 3.46 13.41
CA ARG A 262 -19.16 2.76 13.03
C ARG A 262 -17.98 3.72 12.88
N ILE A 263 -18.17 4.85 12.19
CA ILE A 263 -17.14 5.89 12.03
C ILE A 263 -16.67 6.36 13.40
N LEU A 264 -17.60 6.68 14.31
CA LEU A 264 -17.28 7.17 15.65
C LEU A 264 -16.47 6.17 16.47
N ASN A 265 -16.73 4.87 16.32
CA ASN A 265 -15.97 3.80 16.98
C ASN A 265 -14.52 3.77 16.48
N TYR A 266 -14.28 3.92 15.17
CA TYR A 266 -12.91 4.00 14.65
C TYR A 266 -12.19 5.26 15.13
N CYS A 267 -12.90 6.37 15.28
CA CYS A 267 -12.35 7.62 15.78
C CYS A 267 -12.17 7.67 17.31
N GLU A 268 -12.39 6.58 18.06
CA GLU A 268 -12.05 6.53 19.50
C GLU A 268 -10.54 6.66 19.75
N SER A 269 -9.73 6.34 18.75
CA SER A 269 -8.31 6.64 18.67
C SER A 269 -8.03 7.46 17.40
N PRO A 270 -6.91 8.20 17.34
CA PRO A 270 -6.49 8.86 16.11
C PRO A 270 -6.45 7.88 14.93
N ILE A 271 -7.07 8.27 13.81
CA ILE A 271 -7.08 7.51 12.57
C ILE A 271 -7.01 8.48 11.38
N THR A 272 -6.30 8.12 10.31
CA THR A 272 -6.30 8.93 9.09
C THR A 272 -7.61 8.77 8.32
N VAL A 273 -7.98 9.79 7.52
CA VAL A 273 -9.15 9.68 6.65
C VAL A 273 -9.02 8.49 5.70
N PHE A 274 -7.82 8.26 5.15
CA PHE A 274 -7.55 7.13 4.26
C PHE A 274 -7.75 5.78 4.96
N ASP A 275 -7.15 5.59 6.13
CA ASP A 275 -7.27 4.34 6.91
C ASP A 275 -8.72 4.04 7.27
N LEU A 276 -9.50 5.07 7.61
CA LEU A 276 -10.92 4.92 7.87
C LEU A 276 -11.68 4.48 6.61
N LEU A 277 -11.41 5.12 5.46
CA LEU A 277 -12.04 4.78 4.19
C LEU A 277 -11.79 3.31 3.84
N ILE A 278 -10.55 2.83 3.94
CA ILE A 278 -10.22 1.45 3.55
C ILE A 278 -10.63 0.37 4.58
N SER A 279 -10.92 0.75 5.83
CA SER A 279 -11.32 -0.19 6.89
C SER A 279 -12.82 -0.44 6.97
N LEU A 280 -13.65 0.52 6.55
CA LEU A 280 -15.10 0.38 6.50
C LEU A 280 -15.55 -0.33 5.21
N ARG A 281 -16.59 -1.17 5.29
CA ARG A 281 -17.14 -1.88 4.12
C ARG A 281 -18.05 -1.01 3.26
N ASP A 282 -18.55 0.09 3.83
CA ASP A 282 -19.44 1.04 3.18
C ASP A 282 -18.76 1.74 1.98
N SER A 283 -19.55 2.34 1.10
CA SER A 283 -18.97 3.07 -0.03
C SER A 283 -18.14 4.26 0.47
N ASN A 284 -16.99 4.51 -0.15
CA ASN A 284 -16.17 5.68 0.17
C ASN A 284 -16.97 6.99 0.09
N ILE A 285 -17.93 7.09 -0.84
CA ILE A 285 -18.82 8.25 -0.93
C ILE A 285 -19.70 8.40 0.30
N ASP A 286 -20.32 7.32 0.78
CA ASP A 286 -21.21 7.37 1.93
C ASP A 286 -20.40 7.73 3.19
N ILE A 287 -19.21 7.15 3.33
CA ILE A 287 -18.29 7.47 4.43
C ILE A 287 -17.90 8.96 4.38
N MET A 288 -17.52 9.49 3.21
CA MET A 288 -17.15 10.90 3.05
C MET A 288 -18.30 11.86 3.36
N LEU A 289 -19.53 11.51 2.96
CA LEU A 289 -20.73 12.28 3.29
C LEU A 289 -20.98 12.31 4.80
N GLU A 290 -20.90 11.16 5.47
CA GLU A 290 -21.08 11.08 6.92
C GLU A 290 -19.95 11.80 7.67
N LEU A 291 -18.70 11.70 7.19
CA LEU A 291 -17.58 12.47 7.74
C LEU A 291 -17.85 13.97 7.71
N LYS A 292 -18.36 14.50 6.58
CA LYS A 292 -18.73 15.92 6.48
C LYS A 292 -19.78 16.32 7.53
N ILE A 293 -20.81 15.51 7.70
CA ILE A 293 -21.87 15.76 8.68
C ILE A 293 -21.29 15.75 10.11
N MET A 294 -20.50 14.73 10.44
CA MET A 294 -19.94 14.56 11.78
C MET A 294 -18.91 15.65 12.13
N LEU A 295 -18.13 16.14 11.15
CA LEU A 295 -17.24 17.29 11.30
C LEU A 295 -18.03 18.58 11.55
N GLN A 296 -19.10 18.83 10.78
CA GLN A 296 -19.97 20.00 10.97
C GLN A 296 -20.67 20.00 12.34
N GLN A 297 -21.03 18.82 12.84
CA GLN A 297 -21.62 18.62 14.17
C GLN A 297 -20.56 18.61 15.29
N SER A 298 -19.27 18.74 14.96
CA SER A 298 -18.15 18.64 15.90
C SER A 298 -18.12 17.34 16.71
N LEU A 299 -18.72 16.25 16.20
CA LEU A 299 -18.67 14.91 16.81
C LEU A 299 -17.27 14.30 16.67
N ILE A 300 -16.62 14.60 15.56
CA ILE A 300 -15.22 14.33 15.25
C ILE A 300 -14.55 15.63 14.83
N GLY A 301 -13.23 15.69 14.91
CA GLY A 301 -12.45 16.82 14.43
C GLY A 301 -11.03 16.39 14.07
N ARG A 302 -10.26 17.30 13.50
CA ARG A 302 -8.81 17.11 13.34
C ARG A 302 -8.19 16.94 14.72
N LYS A 303 -7.27 16.00 14.85
CA LYS A 303 -6.63 15.68 16.14
C LYS A 303 -6.05 16.91 16.81
N SER A 304 -5.27 17.71 16.06
CA SER A 304 -4.63 18.93 16.56
C SER A 304 -5.65 19.96 17.10
N GLU A 305 -6.77 20.12 16.42
CA GLU A 305 -7.85 21.05 16.80
C GLU A 305 -8.59 20.54 18.05
N VAL A 306 -8.96 19.26 18.09
CA VAL A 306 -9.65 18.65 19.24
C VAL A 306 -8.77 18.69 20.49
N GLU A 307 -7.48 18.34 20.37
CA GLU A 307 -6.53 18.39 21.49
C GLU A 307 -6.31 19.81 22.01
N ALA A 308 -6.34 20.83 21.13
CA ALA A 308 -6.28 22.22 21.56
C ALA A 308 -7.54 22.63 22.34
N MET A 309 -8.73 22.25 21.85
CA MET A 309 -10.01 22.52 22.52
C MET A 309 -10.09 21.86 23.90
N VAL A 310 -9.63 20.60 24.03
CA VAL A 310 -9.59 19.89 25.31
C VAL A 310 -8.65 20.58 26.29
N ARG A 311 -7.43 20.96 25.86
CA ARG A 311 -6.48 21.70 26.70
C ARG A 311 -7.03 23.04 27.16
N GLU A 312 -7.71 23.77 26.28
CA GLU A 312 -8.35 25.03 26.65
C GLU A 312 -9.48 24.83 27.68
N ALA A 313 -10.34 23.83 27.46
CA ALA A 313 -11.42 23.49 28.40
C ALA A 313 -10.89 23.08 29.78
N GLU A 314 -9.78 22.34 29.83
CA GLU A 314 -9.08 21.96 31.07
C GLU A 314 -8.49 23.19 31.79
N SER A 315 -7.96 24.16 31.04
CA SER A 315 -7.41 25.40 31.62
C SER A 315 -8.47 26.35 32.19
N GLN A 316 -9.69 26.34 31.62
CA GLN A 316 -10.80 27.20 32.05
C GLN A 316 -11.64 26.56 33.17
N SER A 317 -11.76 25.23 33.20
CA SER A 317 -12.47 24.50 34.26
C SER A 317 -11.53 24.16 35.42
N GLY A 318 -11.38 25.08 36.38
CA GLY A 318 -10.70 24.84 37.67
C GLY A 318 -11.38 23.81 38.60
N PHE A 319 -11.99 22.73 38.08
CA PHE A 319 -12.68 21.69 38.84
C PHE A 319 -12.28 20.28 38.37
N GLY A 320 -11.24 19.74 39.02
CA GLY A 320 -10.73 18.39 38.81
C GLY A 320 -11.62 17.27 39.37
N LYS A 321 -12.84 17.08 38.86
CA LYS A 321 -13.70 15.94 39.27
C LYS A 321 -14.48 15.20 38.18
N PHE A 322 -14.29 15.49 36.89
CA PHE A 322 -15.04 14.78 35.82
C PHE A 322 -14.20 13.93 34.86
N ILE A 323 -12.88 13.81 35.06
CA ILE A 323 -12.00 13.27 34.00
C ILE A 323 -11.03 12.21 34.53
N SER A 324 -11.55 11.14 35.13
CA SER A 324 -10.74 9.93 35.39
C SER A 324 -10.83 8.91 34.26
N SER A 325 -11.59 9.18 33.18
CA SER A 325 -11.76 8.29 32.02
C SER A 325 -11.08 8.78 30.73
N LEU A 326 -10.71 10.06 30.61
CA LEU A 326 -9.99 10.54 29.42
C LEU A 326 -8.50 10.19 29.51
N SER A 327 -7.90 10.20 30.70
CA SER A 327 -6.48 9.83 30.88
C SER A 327 -6.16 8.38 30.49
N SER A 328 -7.16 7.50 30.36
CA SER A 328 -6.98 6.12 29.87
C SER A 328 -7.08 5.98 28.36
N MET A 329 -7.67 6.94 27.64
CA MET A 329 -7.58 7.01 26.16
C MET A 329 -6.27 7.69 25.72
N PHE A 330 -5.70 8.55 26.57
CA PHE A 330 -4.44 9.27 26.30
C PHE A 330 -3.20 8.65 26.97
N LYS A 331 -3.31 7.47 27.62
CA LYS A 331 -2.14 6.76 28.14
C LYS A 331 -1.72 5.58 27.27
N LYS A 332 -0.55 5.79 26.65
CA LYS A 332 0.55 4.86 26.28
C LYS A 332 0.86 5.05 24.78
N LYS A 333 1.99 5.63 24.38
CA LYS A 333 3.37 5.42 24.83
C LYS A 333 4.13 6.76 24.79
N GLU A 334 4.82 7.12 25.87
CA GLU A 334 6.03 7.94 25.75
C GLU A 334 7.03 7.05 25.02
N ASP A 335 7.09 7.19 23.70
CA ASP A 335 8.31 6.86 22.97
C ASP A 335 9.19 8.10 23.06
N GLU A 336 10.43 7.88 23.46
CA GLU A 336 11.46 8.89 23.66
C GLU A 336 11.58 9.77 22.41
N GLU A 337 11.57 11.09 22.60
CA GLU A 337 11.88 12.06 21.56
C GLU A 337 13.31 11.82 21.02
N GLU A 338 13.45 11.01 19.98
CA GLU A 338 14.59 11.13 19.08
C GLU A 338 14.29 12.22 18.04
N SER A 339 14.88 13.38 18.30
CA SER A 339 14.97 14.52 17.40
C SER A 339 15.65 14.12 16.08
N TYR A 340 14.87 14.01 15.01
CA TYR A 340 15.38 13.99 13.64
C TYR A 340 15.15 15.35 12.97
N PRO A 341 16.20 16.07 12.54
CA PRO A 341 16.03 17.31 11.81
C PRO A 341 15.86 17.01 10.32
N TYR A 342 14.63 17.04 9.81
CA TYR A 342 14.40 17.22 8.38
C TYR A 342 13.95 18.65 8.10
N GLN A 343 14.90 19.45 7.60
CA GLN A 343 14.60 20.67 6.88
C GLN A 343 14.14 20.28 5.47
N TYR A 344 12.90 20.63 5.13
CA TYR A 344 12.49 20.71 3.73
C TYR A 344 13.38 21.73 3.02
N GLN A 345 14.20 21.26 2.08
CA GLN A 345 14.79 22.11 1.05
C GLN A 345 14.05 21.86 -0.26
N ASP A 346 13.43 22.91 -0.79
CA ASP A 346 12.89 22.96 -2.15
C ASP A 346 14.00 22.61 -3.15
N GLY A 347 13.90 21.40 -3.71
CA GLY A 347 14.73 20.94 -4.82
C GLY A 347 13.96 21.02 -6.13
N ASN A 348 14.03 22.16 -6.80
CA ASN A 348 13.72 22.25 -8.23
C ASN A 348 14.69 21.33 -9.00
N GLY A 349 14.17 20.20 -9.48
CA GLY A 349 14.88 19.27 -10.35
C GLY A 349 13.91 18.65 -11.34
N GLU A 350 13.80 19.23 -12.53
CA GLU A 350 13.10 18.64 -13.67
C GLU A 350 13.82 17.35 -14.10
N HIS A 351 13.27 16.20 -13.70
CA HIS A 351 13.52 14.93 -14.38
C HIS A 351 12.22 14.45 -15.02
N SER A 352 12.01 14.92 -16.25
CA SER A 352 10.94 14.44 -17.12
C SER A 352 11.27 13.04 -17.62
N ALA A 353 10.65 12.02 -17.00
CA ALA A 353 10.44 10.74 -17.67
C ALA A 353 9.62 10.99 -18.96
N PRO A 354 9.79 10.19 -20.03
CA PRO A 354 9.00 10.36 -21.25
C PRO A 354 7.51 10.21 -20.93
N ARG A 355 6.79 11.33 -20.87
CA ARG A 355 5.34 11.36 -20.82
C ARG A 355 4.81 10.81 -22.13
N LEU A 356 4.23 9.61 -22.11
CA LEU A 356 3.33 9.20 -23.18
C LEU A 356 2.12 10.13 -23.15
N GLU A 357 1.92 10.88 -24.24
CA GLU A 357 0.72 11.69 -24.43
C GLU A 357 -0.49 10.77 -24.60
N VAL A 358 -1.29 10.63 -23.53
CA VAL A 358 -2.60 9.98 -23.60
C VAL A 358 -3.64 11.03 -23.97
N ASN A 359 -4.29 10.84 -25.12
CA ASN A 359 -5.42 11.69 -25.50
C ASN A 359 -6.56 11.47 -24.50
N PRO A 360 -7.10 12.54 -23.87
CA PRO A 360 -8.30 12.40 -23.05
C PRO A 360 -9.42 11.79 -23.88
N VAL A 361 -10.07 10.76 -23.34
CA VAL A 361 -11.22 10.11 -23.97
C VAL A 361 -12.32 11.18 -24.15
N GLN A 362 -12.49 11.67 -25.39
CA GLN A 362 -13.54 12.61 -25.75
C GLN A 362 -14.84 11.82 -25.97
N LEU A 363 -15.66 11.70 -24.93
CA LEU A 363 -16.98 11.07 -25.05
C LEU A 363 -18.01 12.09 -25.55
N HIS A 364 -18.78 11.69 -26.56
CA HIS A 364 -19.92 12.48 -27.01
C HIS A 364 -21.12 12.25 -26.08
N ARG A 365 -21.89 13.32 -25.82
CA ARG A 365 -23.07 13.34 -24.94
C ARG A 365 -24.08 12.20 -25.16
N GLN A 366 -24.19 11.70 -26.39
CA GLN A 366 -25.09 10.60 -26.76
C GLN A 366 -24.63 9.22 -26.25
N GLU A 367 -23.34 9.05 -25.98
CA GLU A 367 -22.79 7.80 -25.44
C GLU A 367 -23.05 7.72 -23.93
N LEU A 368 -22.92 8.85 -23.22
CA LEU A 368 -23.29 9.00 -21.81
C LEU A 368 -24.77 8.64 -21.56
N GLU A 369 -25.69 9.17 -22.37
CA GLU A 369 -27.13 8.91 -22.21
C GLU A 369 -27.52 7.43 -22.43
N LYS A 370 -26.80 6.69 -23.29
CA LYS A 370 -27.05 5.25 -23.52
C LYS A 370 -26.56 4.38 -22.37
N ILE A 371 -25.54 4.84 -21.66
CA ILE A 371 -24.93 4.12 -20.55
C ILE A 371 -25.80 4.30 -19.30
N GLU A 372 -26.26 5.52 -19.02
CA GLU A 372 -27.18 5.80 -17.91
C GLU A 372 -28.44 4.90 -17.98
N GLN A 373 -29.02 4.73 -19.19
CA GLN A 373 -30.16 3.84 -19.41
C GLN A 373 -29.88 2.35 -19.12
N LYS A 374 -28.63 1.89 -19.31
CA LYS A 374 -28.25 0.51 -18.97
C LYS A 374 -28.04 0.33 -17.46
N LEU A 375 -27.50 1.34 -16.78
CA LEU A 375 -27.24 1.31 -15.34
C LEU A 375 -28.55 1.34 -14.52
N GLU A 376 -29.57 2.06 -14.98
CA GLU A 376 -30.91 2.04 -14.39
C GLU A 376 -31.60 0.67 -14.49
N GLY A 377 -31.21 -0.18 -15.45
CA GLY A 377 -31.72 -1.54 -15.58
C GLY A 377 -31.01 -2.60 -14.72
N LEU A 378 -29.91 -2.23 -14.06
CA LEU A 378 -29.09 -3.10 -13.20
C LEU A 378 -29.21 -2.78 -11.70
N SER A 379 -30.00 -1.76 -11.35
CA SER A 379 -30.39 -1.40 -9.97
C SER A 379 -31.73 -2.05 -9.62
#